data_AF-A0A847DZL0-F1
#
_entry.id   AF-A0A847DZL0-F1
#
_cell.length_a   1.000
_cell.length_b   1.000
_cell.length_c   1.000
_cell.angle_alpha   90.00
_cell.angle_beta   90.00
_cell.angle_gamma   90.00
#
_symmetry.space_group_name_H-M   'P 1'
#
loop_
_entity.id
_entity.type
_entity.pdbx_description
1 polymer ?
#
loop_
_entity_poly.entity_id
_entity_poly.type
_entity_poly.pdbx_seq_one_letter_code
_entity_poly.pdbx_strand_id
1 'polypeptide(L)'
;MSTSQATTGVAPEQQPAKVQRTLVGRVVSNKMQKTVTVLVERRVKHPVYGKYMVRSTRYHAHAEEPYNVGDTVEIRESRPLSRTKAWVVARLVRATTAV
;
A
#
# COMPACT_ATOMS: atom_id res chain seq x y z
N MET A 1 -4.83 -59.21 -2.95
CA MET A 1 -4.35 -57.90 -2.44
C MET A 1 -3.84 -57.12 -3.64
N SER A 2 -4.69 -56.26 -4.22
CA SER A 2 -4.37 -55.55 -5.45
C SER A 2 -4.86 -54.10 -5.34
N THR A 3 -3.87 -53.26 -5.06
CA THR A 3 -3.69 -51.84 -5.40
C THR A 3 -4.91 -50.91 -5.35
N SER A 4 -4.96 -50.16 -4.26
CA SER A 4 -5.77 -48.97 -4.05
C SER A 4 -5.46 -47.86 -5.05
N GLN A 5 -6.55 -47.38 -5.65
CA GLN A 5 -6.83 -46.12 -6.34
C GLN A 5 -5.73 -45.03 -6.34
N ALA A 6 -5.44 -44.58 -7.56
CA ALA A 6 -4.61 -43.42 -7.86
C ALA A 6 -5.14 -42.15 -7.18
N THR A 7 -4.28 -41.52 -6.38
CA THR A 7 -4.48 -40.15 -5.89
C THR A 7 -4.10 -39.19 -7.01
N THR A 8 -5.07 -38.67 -7.76
CA THR A 8 -4.84 -37.53 -8.65
C THR A 8 -4.73 -36.28 -7.78
N GLY A 9 -3.49 -35.87 -7.50
CA GLY A 9 -3.19 -34.58 -6.89
C GLY A 9 -3.68 -33.46 -7.79
N VAL A 10 -4.64 -32.67 -7.30
CA VAL A 10 -5.03 -31.41 -7.93
C VAL A 10 -3.87 -30.44 -7.70
N ALA A 11 -3.10 -30.19 -8.76
CA ALA A 11 -2.14 -29.08 -8.82
C ALA A 11 -2.87 -27.77 -8.47
N PRO A 12 -2.28 -26.86 -7.68
CA PRO A 12 -2.96 -25.64 -7.31
C PRO A 12 -3.15 -24.78 -8.56
N GLU A 13 -4.40 -24.72 -9.01
CA GLU A 13 -4.84 -23.85 -10.09
C GLU A 13 -4.60 -22.40 -9.66
N GLN A 14 -3.59 -21.76 -10.24
CA GLN A 14 -3.19 -20.39 -9.91
C GLN A 14 -4.28 -19.43 -10.38
N GLN A 15 -5.18 -19.08 -9.48
CA GLN A 15 -6.21 -18.08 -9.74
C GLN A 15 -5.55 -16.73 -10.05
N PRO A 16 -6.02 -15.99 -11.08
CA PRO A 16 -5.44 -14.70 -11.43
C PRO A 16 -5.68 -13.72 -10.28
N ALA A 17 -4.59 -13.28 -9.63
CA ALA A 17 -4.65 -12.34 -8.53
C ALA A 17 -5.23 -10.99 -9.00
N LYS A 18 -6.24 -10.49 -8.30
CA LYS A 18 -6.83 -9.17 -8.56
C LYS A 18 -5.78 -8.09 -8.36
N VAL A 19 -5.49 -7.32 -9.41
CA VAL A 19 -4.55 -6.18 -9.36
C VAL A 19 -5.14 -5.08 -8.48
N GLN A 20 -4.53 -4.84 -7.32
CA GLN A 20 -4.91 -3.77 -6.40
C GLN A 20 -4.08 -2.51 -6.68
N ARG A 21 -4.70 -1.34 -6.54
CA ARG A 21 -3.99 -0.07 -6.70
C ARG A 21 -3.00 0.11 -5.55
N THR A 22 -1.77 0.45 -5.92
CA THR A 22 -0.66 0.65 -5.00
C THR A 22 -0.08 2.05 -5.19
N LEU A 23 0.25 2.73 -4.11
CA LEU A 23 0.82 4.07 -4.10
C LEU A 23 2.05 4.11 -3.18
N VAL A 24 3.04 4.95 -3.51
CA VAL A 24 4.22 5.17 -2.68
C VAL A 24 4.19 6.60 -2.17
N GLY A 25 4.50 6.79 -0.89
CA GLY A 25 4.49 8.10 -0.26
C GLY A 25 5.32 8.16 1.01
N ARG A 26 5.46 9.36 1.55
CA ARG A 26 6.22 9.62 2.78
C ARG A 26 5.30 9.67 4.00
N VAL A 27 5.73 9.07 5.11
CA VAL A 27 5.03 9.19 6.39
C VAL A 27 5.23 10.60 6.95
N VAL A 28 4.13 11.33 7.15
CA VAL A 28 4.12 12.69 7.72
C VAL A 28 3.78 12.66 9.21
N SER A 29 2.90 11.75 9.63
CA SER A 29 2.55 11.63 11.05
C SER A 29 2.23 10.19 11.44
N ASN A 30 2.70 9.83 12.64
CA ASN A 30 2.46 8.56 13.31
C ASN A 30 1.82 8.77 14.70
N LYS A 31 1.13 9.91 14.91
CA LYS A 31 0.53 10.28 16.20
C LYS A 31 -0.71 9.47 16.57
N MET A 32 -1.27 8.70 15.63
CA MET A 32 -2.50 7.94 15.81
C MET A 32 -2.21 6.47 16.08
N GLN A 33 -3.07 5.81 16.85
CA GLN A 33 -2.94 4.38 17.13
C GLN A 33 -3.13 3.54 15.86
N LYS A 34 -2.18 2.63 15.59
CA LYS A 34 -2.16 1.70 14.45
C LYS A 34 -2.48 2.35 13.08
N THR A 35 -2.15 3.64 12.95
CA THR A 35 -2.52 4.44 11.78
C THR A 35 -1.42 5.46 11.49
N VAL A 36 -1.01 5.51 10.23
CA VAL A 36 -0.04 6.48 9.73
C VAL A 36 -0.68 7.37 8.67
N THR A 37 -0.31 8.65 8.68
CA THR A 37 -0.69 9.58 7.62
C THR A 37 0.41 9.64 6.59
N VAL A 38 0.12 9.16 5.38
CA VAL A 38 1.04 9.08 4.25
C VAL A 38 0.72 10.21 3.28
N LEU A 39 1.73 10.99 2.90
CA LEU A 39 1.64 11.99 1.85
C LEU A 39 2.14 11.37 0.54
N VAL A 40 1.23 11.28 -0.42
CA VAL A 40 1.53 10.80 -1.78
C VAL A 40 1.58 12.01 -2.70
N GLU A 41 2.69 12.15 -3.40
CA GLU A 41 2.91 13.20 -4.38
C GLU A 41 2.73 12.65 -5.79
N ARG A 42 2.06 13.42 -6.65
CA ARG A 42 1.97 13.13 -8.09
C ARG A 42 2.22 14.39 -8.90
N ARG A 43 2.94 14.23 -10.01
CA ARG A 43 3.14 15.29 -11.00
C ARG A 43 1.96 15.27 -11.97
N VAL A 44 1.22 16.37 -12.05
CA VAL A 44 0.08 16.53 -12.94
C VAL A 44 0.35 17.70 -13.87
N LYS A 45 0.10 17.51 -15.17
CA LYS A 45 0.18 18.58 -16.16
C LYS A 45 -0.99 19.55 -15.98
N HIS A 46 -0.71 20.86 -15.90
CA HIS A 46 -1.78 21.85 -15.92
C HIS A 46 -2.53 21.75 -17.27
N PRO A 47 -3.87 21.65 -17.29
CA PRO A 47 -4.62 21.35 -18.51
C PRO A 47 -4.43 22.42 -19.61
N VAL A 48 -4.37 23.70 -19.23
CA VAL A 48 -4.19 24.82 -20.17
C VAL A 48 -2.71 25.09 -20.47
N TYR A 49 -1.92 25.48 -19.45
CA TYR A 49 -0.53 25.90 -19.66
C TYR A 49 0.49 24.79 -19.89
N GLY A 50 0.15 23.53 -19.63
CA GLY A 50 1.07 22.40 -19.80
C GLY A 50 2.24 22.31 -18.82
N LYS A 51 2.38 23.24 -17.86
CA LYS A 51 3.38 23.17 -16.79
C LYS A 51 3.10 21.98 -15.87
N TYR A 52 4.12 21.19 -15.56
CA TYR A 52 4.01 20.13 -14.55
C TYR A 52 3.94 20.74 -13.14
N MET A 53 2.88 20.40 -12.41
CA MET A 53 2.65 20.82 -11.04
C MET A 53 2.64 19.61 -10.12
N VAL A 54 3.23 19.74 -8.93
CA VAL A 54 3.16 18.69 -7.91
C VAL A 54 1.84 18.85 -7.14
N ARG A 55 1.05 17.79 -7.09
CA ARG A 55 -0.13 17.68 -6.23
C ARG A 55 0.13 16.64 -5.16
N SER A 56 -0.12 17.01 -3.91
CA SER A 56 -0.03 16.11 -2.76
C SER A 56 -1.41 15.72 -2.27
N THR A 57 -1.57 14.49 -1.79
CA THR A 57 -2.79 14.01 -1.13
C THR A 57 -2.38 13.19 0.09
N ARG A 58 -3.07 13.40 1.21
CA ARG A 58 -2.82 12.65 2.44
C ARG A 58 -3.77 11.46 2.52
N TYR A 59 -3.24 10.30 2.87
CA TYR A 59 -3.98 9.06 3.08
C TYR A 59 -3.77 8.55 4.49
N HIS A 60 -4.84 8.05 5.12
CA HIS A 60 -4.75 7.33 6.38
C HIS A 60 -4.62 5.84 6.08
N ALA A 61 -3.46 5.29 6.44
CA ALA A 61 -3.14 3.89 6.21
C ALA A 61 -3.12 3.11 7.53
N HIS A 62 -3.59 1.87 7.49
CA HIS A 62 -3.43 0.90 8.57
C HIS A 62 -2.01 0.36 8.58
N ALA A 63 -1.40 0.43 9.75
CA ALA A 63 -0.10 -0.16 10.00
C ALA A 63 -0.20 -0.96 11.30
N GLU A 64 0.15 -2.24 11.23
CA GLU A 64 0.28 -3.08 12.42
C GLU A 64 1.61 -2.79 13.12
N GLU A 65 2.66 -2.56 12.33
CA GLU A 65 3.99 -2.19 12.79
C GLU A 65 4.16 -0.67 12.90
N PRO A 66 5.01 -0.18 13.83
CA PRO A 66 5.31 1.23 13.95
C PRO A 66 6.24 1.68 12.79
N TYR A 67 5.84 2.75 12.10
CA TYR A 67 6.66 3.45 11.11
C TYR A 67 7.05 4.83 11.64
N ASN A 68 8.25 5.27 11.27
CA ASN A 68 8.77 6.57 11.70
C ASN A 68 8.35 7.68 10.73
N VAL A 69 8.29 8.90 11.26
CA VAL A 69 8.07 10.09 10.43
C VAL A 69 9.29 10.25 9.53
N GLY A 70 9.07 10.40 8.21
CA GLY A 70 10.16 10.47 7.25
C GLY A 70 10.31 9.23 6.37
N ASP A 71 9.78 8.09 6.80
CA ASP A 71 9.89 6.84 6.04
C ASP A 71 9.12 6.91 4.72
N THR A 72 9.65 6.26 3.68
CA THR A 72 8.95 6.06 2.42
C THR A 72 8.29 4.69 2.45
N VAL A 73 6.97 4.68 2.37
CA VAL A 73 6.15 3.48 2.49
C VAL A 73 5.29 3.28 1.26
N GLU A 74 5.03 2.02 0.95
CA GLU A 74 4.08 1.61 -0.06
C GLU A 74 2.74 1.27 0.60
N ILE A 75 1.65 1.84 0.08
CA ILE A 75 0.29 1.62 0.54
C ILE A 75 -0.53 0.93 -0.55
N ARG A 76 -1.34 -0.04 -0.14
CA ARG A 76 -2.32 -0.72 -0.99
C ARG A 76 -3.74 -0.34 -0.59
N GLU A 77 -4.63 -0.32 -1.57
CA GLU A 77 -6.06 -0.15 -1.33
C GLU A 77 -6.62 -1.38 -0.59
N SER A 78 -7.51 -1.15 0.37
CA SER A 78 -8.16 -2.20 1.14
C SER A 78 -9.66 -1.96 1.25
N ARG A 79 -10.39 -2.90 1.87
CA ARG A 79 -11.73 -2.58 2.37
C ARG A 79 -11.65 -1.37 3.32
N PRO A 80 -12.69 -0.53 3.39
CA PRO A 80 -12.75 0.53 4.39
C PRO A 80 -12.65 -0.06 5.80
N LEU A 81 -11.66 0.38 6.58
CA LEU A 81 -11.48 0.00 7.98
C LEU A 81 -12.13 1.04 8.92
N SER A 82 -12.29 2.26 8.43
CA SER A 82 -13.07 3.34 9.06
C SER A 82 -13.54 4.32 7.98
N ARG A 83 -14.19 5.42 8.39
CA ARG A 83 -14.69 6.46 7.48
C ARG A 83 -13.65 7.00 6.51
N THR A 84 -12.39 7.14 6.93
CA THR A 84 -11.32 7.75 6.10
C THR A 84 -10.14 6.80 5.85
N LYS A 85 -10.06 5.70 6.60
CA LYS A 85 -8.96 4.71 6.52
C LYS A 85 -9.36 3.56 5.61
N ALA A 86 -8.96 3.64 4.34
CA ALA A 86 -9.20 2.60 3.33
C ALA A 86 -7.90 2.10 2.68
N TRP A 87 -6.76 2.40 3.31
CA TRP A 87 -5.43 2.02 2.83
C TRP A 87 -4.72 1.19 3.90
N VAL A 88 -3.84 0.28 3.47
CA VAL A 88 -2.99 -0.55 4.33
C VAL A 88 -1.55 -0.39 3.88
N VAL A 89 -0.62 -0.28 4.81
CA VAL A 89 0.82 -0.28 4.50
C VAL A 89 1.23 -1.69 4.07
N ALA A 90 1.77 -1.82 2.87
CA ALA A 90 2.17 -3.08 2.27
C ALA A 90 3.65 -3.40 2.52
N ARG A 91 4.52 -2.40 2.32
CA ARG A 91 5.97 -2.54 2.54
C ARG A 91 6.64 -1.21 2.86
N LEU A 92 7.76 -1.30 3.58
CA LEU A 92 8.73 -0.21 3.72
C LEU A 92 9.61 -0.17 2.47
N VAL A 93 9.69 0.98 1.80
CA VAL A 93 10.51 1.16 0.58
C VAL A 93 11.87 1.73 0.93
N ARG A 94 11.89 2.75 1.80
CA ARG A 94 13.13 3.38 2.27
C ARG A 94 12.93 3.82 3.72
N ALA A 95 13.77 3.30 4.60
CA ALA A 95 13.88 3.78 5.97
C ALA A 95 14.52 5.17 5.99
N THR A 96 14.09 6.01 6.93
CA THR A 96 14.74 7.28 7.18
C THR A 96 16.18 7.04 7.68
N THR A 97 17.15 7.73 7.09
CA THR A 97 18.51 7.80 7.62
C THR A 97 18.54 8.98 8.58
N ALA A 98 18.78 8.72 9.86
CA ALA A 98 19.07 9.78 10.82
C ALA A 98 20.39 10.47 10.41
N VAL A 99 20.35 11.79 10.28
CA VAL A 99 21.51 12.66 10.07
C VAL A 99 21.82 13.35 11.39
#